data_AF-A0A932F4S6-F1
#
_entry.id   AF-A0A932F4S6-F1
#
_cell.length_a   1.000
_cell.length_b   1.000
_cell.length_c   1.000
_cell.angle_alpha   90.00
_cell.angle_beta   90.00
_cell.angle_gamma   90.00
#
_symmetry.space_group_name_H-M   'P 1'
#
loop_
_entity.id
_entity.type
_entity.pdbx_description
1 polymer ?
#
loop_
_entity_poly.entity_id
_entity_poly.type
_entity_poly.pdbx_seq_one_letter_code
_entity_poly.pdbx_strand_id
1 'polypeptide(L)'
;MEHIQALNTNQIQAFTVDQMAVFETTDLAAFSMEQSAALTAPQLNALNTEQSAALTAVSPIVLDLNGDGVHTLAASRGVHFDLMGTGIEHHVGWVAPTDGLLVMDRNGDGKINDGKELFGTATMVDGHRAGDGYAAMRGEDSNHDGKLTAADAHFNELKVWVDANSDGITQSGELHSLASLGIIELDLHAQHGSTRDNGNLLGLVSDYKTSDGHTHAMADVWFAQQRDHIDPASTTGGAGHTPSPEMAPQHGLPAQGVSASDLLSHRADDLVAGGTPLADVSAMPAVLPGELHLAQVDHTQLTDDPNKHTPLI
;
A
#
# COMPACT_ATOMS: atom_id res chain seq x y z
N MET A 1 -7.95 9.32 9.73
CA MET A 1 -6.93 8.53 8.99
C MET A 1 -5.79 8.02 9.88
N GLU A 2 -5.54 8.60 11.06
CA GLU A 2 -4.45 8.19 11.97
C GLU A 2 -4.60 6.78 12.61
N HIS A 3 -5.77 6.13 12.48
CA HIS A 3 -6.07 4.89 13.20
C HIS A 3 -5.74 3.59 12.44
N ILE A 4 -5.63 3.59 11.11
CA ILE A 4 -5.40 2.33 10.36
C ILE A 4 -3.98 1.79 10.60
N GLN A 5 -2.96 2.63 10.50
CA GLN A 5 -1.56 2.26 10.82
C GLN A 5 -1.37 1.88 12.30
N ALA A 6 -2.31 2.26 13.19
CA ALA A 6 -2.31 1.85 14.59
C ALA A 6 -3.00 0.48 14.84
N LEU A 7 -3.65 -0.12 13.84
CA LEU A 7 -4.26 -1.45 13.95
C LEU A 7 -3.18 -2.54 13.96
N ASN A 8 -3.16 -3.36 15.00
CA ASN A 8 -2.33 -4.56 15.01
C ASN A 8 -2.99 -5.70 14.21
N THR A 9 -2.19 -6.72 13.87
CA THR A 9 -2.61 -7.84 13.03
C THR A 9 -3.77 -8.66 13.60
N ASN A 10 -3.93 -8.75 14.93
CA ASN A 10 -5.10 -9.40 15.54
C ASN A 10 -6.39 -8.58 15.32
N GLN A 11 -6.30 -7.25 15.26
CA GLN A 11 -7.43 -6.38 14.93
C GLN A 11 -7.80 -6.49 13.45
N ILE A 12 -6.81 -6.62 12.55
CA ILE A 12 -7.06 -6.89 11.12
C ILE A 12 -7.76 -8.26 10.93
N GLN A 13 -7.29 -9.32 11.60
CA GLN A 13 -7.91 -10.65 11.54
C GLN A 13 -9.31 -10.70 12.16
N ALA A 14 -9.64 -9.78 13.07
CA ALA A 14 -10.95 -9.68 13.69
C ALA A 14 -12.03 -9.04 12.79
N PHE A 15 -11.67 -8.45 11.64
CA PHE A 15 -12.66 -7.96 10.68
C PHE A 15 -13.39 -9.12 10.00
N THR A 16 -14.71 -9.04 9.89
CA THR A 16 -15.49 -10.02 9.12
C THR A 16 -15.34 -9.80 7.62
N VAL A 17 -15.74 -10.79 6.80
CA VAL A 17 -15.79 -10.65 5.35
C VAL A 17 -16.69 -9.50 4.90
N ASP A 18 -17.79 -9.25 5.61
CA ASP A 18 -18.69 -8.11 5.35
C ASP A 18 -18.03 -6.77 5.69
N GLN A 19 -17.17 -6.73 6.72
CA GLN A 19 -16.37 -5.56 7.04
C GLN A 19 -15.31 -5.31 5.96
N MET A 20 -14.65 -6.36 5.45
CA MET A 20 -13.68 -6.24 4.35
C MET A 20 -14.31 -5.80 3.03
N ALA A 21 -15.53 -6.27 2.74
CA ALA A 21 -16.27 -5.83 1.55
C ALA A 21 -16.59 -4.32 1.56
N VAL A 22 -16.64 -3.69 2.75
CA VAL A 22 -16.89 -2.24 2.92
C VAL A 22 -15.64 -1.41 3.24
N PHE A 23 -14.43 -2.00 3.22
CA PHE A 23 -13.18 -1.23 3.29
C PHE A 23 -13.01 -0.37 2.02
N GLU A 24 -12.67 0.90 2.16
CA GLU A 24 -12.38 1.74 1.00
C GLU A 24 -11.00 1.39 0.41
N THR A 25 -10.80 1.56 -0.89
CA THR A 25 -9.52 1.24 -1.56
C THR A 25 -8.35 2.02 -0.96
N THR A 26 -8.60 3.26 -0.53
CA THR A 26 -7.62 4.13 0.13
C THR A 26 -7.15 3.54 1.47
N ASP A 27 -8.04 2.90 2.22
CA ASP A 27 -7.71 2.27 3.49
C ASP A 27 -6.82 1.04 3.28
N LEU A 28 -7.07 0.25 2.23
CA LEU A 28 -6.27 -0.92 1.85
C LEU A 28 -4.91 -0.55 1.24
N ALA A 29 -4.84 0.56 0.50
CA ALA A 29 -3.57 1.11 0.02
C ALA A 29 -2.75 1.75 1.17
N ALA A 30 -3.42 2.24 2.21
CA ALA A 30 -2.82 2.75 3.43
C ALA A 30 -2.55 1.67 4.50
N PHE A 31 -2.69 0.38 4.17
CA PHE A 31 -2.20 -0.71 5.02
C PHE A 31 -0.67 -0.76 5.00
N SER A 32 -0.06 -0.95 6.17
CA SER A 32 1.31 -1.46 6.22
C SER A 32 1.35 -2.87 5.63
N MET A 33 2.53 -3.38 5.22
CA MET A 33 2.57 -4.75 4.70
C MET A 33 2.11 -5.79 5.72
N GLU A 34 2.38 -5.59 7.02
CA GLU A 34 1.87 -6.48 8.07
C GLU A 34 0.34 -6.53 8.13
N GLN A 35 -0.31 -5.40 7.85
CA GLN A 35 -1.77 -5.30 7.80
C GLN A 35 -2.32 -5.92 6.50
N SER A 36 -1.66 -5.70 5.37
CA SER A 36 -2.01 -6.36 4.09
C SER A 36 -1.91 -7.89 4.17
N ALA A 37 -0.91 -8.41 4.89
CA ALA A 37 -0.66 -9.84 5.07
C ALA A 37 -1.47 -10.49 6.20
N ALA A 38 -1.99 -9.70 7.15
CA ALA A 38 -2.87 -10.20 8.20
C ALA A 38 -4.29 -10.54 7.70
N LEU A 39 -4.62 -10.20 6.46
CA LEU A 39 -5.88 -10.56 5.81
C LEU A 39 -5.96 -12.07 5.54
N THR A 40 -6.98 -12.70 6.12
CA THR A 40 -7.29 -14.12 5.96
C THR A 40 -7.88 -14.43 4.58
N ALA A 41 -7.82 -15.69 4.13
CA ALA A 41 -8.35 -16.08 2.82
C ALA A 41 -9.84 -15.72 2.59
N PRO A 42 -10.77 -15.85 3.57
CA PRO A 42 -12.13 -15.35 3.41
C PRO A 42 -12.21 -13.83 3.23
N GLN A 43 -11.36 -13.07 3.94
CA GLN A 43 -11.27 -11.61 3.84
C GLN A 43 -10.76 -11.16 2.47
N LEU A 44 -9.72 -11.81 1.94
CA LEU A 44 -9.19 -11.55 0.60
C LEU A 44 -10.20 -11.89 -0.50
N ASN A 45 -10.92 -13.02 -0.38
CA ASN A 45 -11.97 -13.42 -1.31
C ASN A 45 -13.23 -12.54 -1.24
N ALA A 46 -13.37 -11.70 -0.22
CA ALA A 46 -14.44 -10.71 -0.10
C ALA A 46 -14.08 -9.37 -0.77
N LEU A 47 -12.81 -9.15 -1.13
CA LEU A 47 -12.38 -7.95 -1.84
C LEU A 47 -12.86 -7.98 -3.29
N ASN A 48 -13.42 -6.86 -3.74
CA ASN A 48 -13.69 -6.63 -5.15
C ASN A 48 -12.39 -6.35 -5.94
N THR A 49 -12.50 -6.22 -7.26
CA THR A 49 -11.35 -6.02 -8.16
C THR A 49 -10.56 -4.73 -7.91
N GLU A 50 -11.17 -3.71 -7.32
CA GLU A 50 -10.53 -2.41 -7.03
C GLU A 50 -9.86 -2.44 -5.66
N GLN A 51 -10.49 -3.07 -4.66
CA GLN A 51 -9.91 -3.35 -3.34
C GLN A 51 -8.68 -4.27 -3.42
N SER A 52 -8.75 -5.31 -4.25
CA SER A 52 -7.60 -6.20 -4.51
C SER A 52 -6.49 -5.52 -5.32
N ALA A 53 -6.83 -4.59 -6.23
CA ALA A 53 -5.83 -3.76 -6.93
C ALA A 53 -5.14 -2.75 -5.99
N ALA A 54 -5.88 -2.15 -5.05
CA ALA A 54 -5.35 -1.23 -4.06
C ALA A 54 -4.38 -1.92 -3.06
N LEU A 55 -4.62 -3.20 -2.77
CA LEU A 55 -3.70 -4.06 -2.02
C LEU A 55 -2.42 -4.44 -2.80
N THR A 56 -2.43 -4.30 -4.14
CA THR A 56 -1.37 -4.80 -5.05
C THR A 56 -0.71 -3.68 -5.88
N ALA A 57 -0.85 -2.42 -5.44
CA ALA A 57 -0.32 -1.24 -6.10
C ALA A 57 1.19 -1.07 -5.81
N VAL A 58 2.02 -1.77 -6.58
CA VAL A 58 3.49 -1.74 -6.46
C VAL A 58 4.10 -0.96 -7.62
N SER A 59 5.07 -0.10 -7.32
CA SER A 59 5.68 0.82 -8.29
C SER A 59 7.20 0.84 -8.19
N PRO A 60 7.85 1.31 -9.26
CA PRO A 60 9.11 2.02 -9.13
C PRO A 60 9.19 3.32 -9.93
N ILE A 61 10.18 4.14 -9.61
CA ILE A 61 10.58 5.34 -10.34
C ILE A 61 11.26 4.93 -11.65
N VAL A 62 10.77 5.47 -12.77
CA VAL A 62 11.28 5.32 -14.14
C VAL A 62 11.72 6.69 -14.68
N LEU A 63 12.86 6.72 -15.36
CA LEU A 63 13.45 7.90 -16.00
C LEU A 63 13.38 7.80 -17.53
N ASP A 64 12.93 8.87 -18.18
CA ASP A 64 12.99 9.08 -19.63
C ASP A 64 14.44 9.42 -20.04
N LEU A 65 15.16 8.48 -20.66
CA LEU A 65 16.59 8.66 -21.00
C LEU A 65 16.82 9.12 -22.45
N ASN A 66 15.80 9.06 -23.31
CA ASN A 66 15.90 9.37 -24.75
C ASN A 66 15.24 10.71 -25.12
N GLY A 67 14.45 11.30 -24.22
CA GLY A 67 13.73 12.56 -24.38
C GLY A 67 12.38 12.45 -25.11
N ASP A 68 11.76 11.26 -25.19
CA ASP A 68 10.43 11.08 -25.80
C ASP A 68 9.30 10.73 -24.82
N GLY A 69 9.56 10.90 -23.51
CA GLY A 69 8.64 10.65 -22.40
C GLY A 69 8.91 9.31 -21.71
N VAL A 70 8.28 9.07 -20.55
CA VAL A 70 8.37 7.78 -19.87
C VAL A 70 7.48 6.75 -20.57
N HIS A 71 8.09 5.67 -21.08
CA HIS A 71 7.42 4.56 -21.77
C HIS A 71 7.55 3.23 -21.02
N THR A 72 6.59 2.34 -21.28
CA THR A 72 6.49 1.06 -20.56
C THR A 72 6.12 -0.10 -21.49
N LEU A 73 6.32 -1.32 -20.99
CA LEU A 73 5.83 -2.55 -21.59
C LEU A 73 4.56 -3.01 -20.89
N ALA A 74 3.60 -3.49 -21.67
CA ALA A 74 2.37 -4.09 -21.14
C ALA A 74 2.72 -5.36 -20.38
N ALA A 75 1.92 -5.74 -19.37
CA ALA A 75 2.18 -6.94 -18.58
C ALA A 75 2.30 -8.23 -19.41
N SER A 76 1.68 -8.30 -20.59
CA SER A 76 1.81 -9.44 -21.52
C SER A 76 3.10 -9.44 -22.36
N ARG A 77 3.98 -8.46 -22.14
CA ARG A 77 5.28 -8.26 -22.80
C ARG A 77 6.37 -7.82 -21.80
N GLY A 78 6.07 -7.84 -20.51
CA GLY A 78 6.99 -7.44 -19.45
C GLY A 78 7.73 -8.66 -18.89
N VAL A 79 7.99 -8.62 -17.58
CA VAL A 79 8.94 -9.54 -16.93
C VAL A 79 8.32 -10.24 -15.74
N HIS A 80 8.98 -11.29 -15.26
CA HIS A 80 8.77 -11.83 -13.93
C HIS A 80 9.72 -11.11 -12.96
N PHE A 81 9.18 -10.35 -12.00
CA PHE A 81 10.00 -9.63 -11.02
C PHE A 81 9.29 -9.52 -9.67
N ASP A 82 10.06 -9.56 -8.58
CA ASP A 82 9.55 -9.36 -7.21
C ASP A 82 9.54 -7.87 -6.86
N LEU A 83 8.59 -7.13 -7.45
CA LEU A 83 8.40 -5.71 -7.16
C LEU A 83 8.10 -5.45 -5.66
N MET A 84 7.69 -6.44 -4.88
CA MET A 84 7.35 -6.26 -3.47
C MET A 84 8.53 -6.51 -2.52
N GLY A 85 9.58 -7.21 -2.96
CA GLY A 85 10.65 -7.68 -2.09
C GLY A 85 10.21 -8.80 -1.14
N THR A 86 9.27 -9.65 -1.59
CA THR A 86 8.68 -10.77 -0.83
C THR A 86 9.35 -12.12 -1.05
N GLY A 87 10.24 -12.22 -2.04
CA GLY A 87 10.77 -13.48 -2.59
C GLY A 87 9.82 -14.16 -3.60
N ILE A 88 8.78 -13.46 -4.07
CA ILE A 88 7.81 -13.98 -5.04
C ILE A 88 7.77 -13.06 -6.26
N GLU A 89 8.11 -13.59 -7.43
CA GLU A 89 8.02 -12.87 -8.70
C GLU A 89 6.59 -12.88 -9.24
N HIS A 90 6.15 -11.72 -9.75
CA HIS A 90 4.88 -11.56 -10.45
C HIS A 90 5.14 -11.23 -11.93
N HIS A 91 4.29 -11.69 -12.84
CA HIS A 91 4.35 -11.26 -14.24
C HIS A 91 3.74 -9.85 -14.35
N VAL A 92 4.59 -8.87 -14.61
CA VAL A 92 4.29 -7.44 -14.48
C VAL A 92 4.57 -6.70 -15.79
N GLY A 93 3.92 -5.56 -15.99
CA GLY A 93 4.39 -4.54 -16.91
C GLY A 93 5.78 -4.05 -16.50
N TRP A 94 6.50 -3.42 -17.42
CA TRP A 94 7.91 -3.10 -17.21
C TRP A 94 8.30 -1.75 -17.80
N VAL A 95 9.52 -1.29 -17.52
CA VAL A 95 10.13 -0.14 -18.18
C VAL A 95 10.39 -0.46 -19.67
N ALA A 96 10.35 0.55 -20.55
CA ALA A 96 10.76 0.36 -21.94
C ALA A 96 12.29 0.23 -22.08
N PRO A 97 12.82 -0.50 -23.08
CA PRO A 97 14.28 -0.64 -23.31
C PRO A 97 15.08 0.65 -23.53
N THR A 98 14.41 1.77 -23.76
CA THR A 98 14.99 3.10 -24.00
C THR A 98 15.09 3.96 -22.74
N ASP A 99 14.45 3.51 -21.66
CA ASP A 99 14.23 4.21 -20.41
C ASP A 99 14.99 3.46 -19.30
N GLY A 100 14.89 3.89 -18.04
CA GLY A 100 15.52 3.13 -16.97
C GLY A 100 14.87 3.28 -15.60
N LEU A 101 15.02 2.25 -14.78
CA LEU A 101 14.56 2.23 -13.38
C LEU A 101 15.56 2.97 -12.49
N LEU A 102 15.10 3.81 -11.57
CA LEU A 102 15.95 4.37 -10.52
C LEU A 102 16.16 3.32 -9.42
N VAL A 103 17.42 3.05 -9.11
CA VAL A 103 17.80 1.94 -8.22
C VAL A 103 18.93 2.31 -7.27
N MET A 104 19.00 1.61 -6.14
CA MET A 104 20.14 1.57 -5.24
C MET A 104 20.35 0.11 -4.81
N ASP A 105 21.56 -0.39 -5.01
CA ASP A 105 22.00 -1.71 -4.52
C ASP A 105 22.19 -1.63 -3.00
N ARG A 106 21.12 -1.91 -2.26
CA ARG A 106 21.06 -1.72 -0.79
C ARG A 106 21.63 -2.93 -0.04
N ASN A 107 21.72 -4.08 -0.69
CA ASN A 107 22.24 -5.31 -0.10
C ASN A 107 23.75 -5.50 -0.35
N GLY A 108 24.31 -4.88 -1.40
CA GLY A 108 25.72 -4.89 -1.74
C GLY A 108 26.18 -6.08 -2.60
N ASP A 109 25.27 -6.85 -3.20
CA ASP A 109 25.59 -8.02 -4.04
C ASP A 109 25.94 -7.66 -5.50
N GLY A 110 25.79 -6.39 -5.90
CA GLY A 110 26.08 -5.89 -7.24
C GLY A 110 24.94 -6.08 -8.24
N LYS A 111 23.73 -6.43 -7.79
CA LYS A 111 22.54 -6.61 -8.62
C LYS A 111 21.38 -5.79 -8.08
N ILE A 112 20.36 -5.63 -8.91
CA ILE A 112 19.02 -5.22 -8.49
C ILE A 112 18.13 -6.44 -8.70
N ASN A 113 17.68 -7.04 -7.60
CA ASN A 113 16.97 -8.32 -7.64
C ASN A 113 15.55 -8.28 -7.08
N ASP A 114 15.18 -7.24 -6.31
CA ASP A 114 13.82 -7.04 -5.83
C ASP A 114 13.46 -5.56 -5.59
N GLY A 115 12.17 -5.29 -5.35
CA GLY A 115 11.63 -3.94 -5.21
C GLY A 115 12.13 -3.11 -4.02
N LYS A 116 12.85 -3.69 -3.05
CA LYS A 116 13.52 -2.91 -1.98
C LYS A 116 14.67 -2.06 -2.53
N GLU A 117 15.24 -2.49 -3.65
CA GLU A 117 16.41 -1.90 -4.33
C GLU A 117 16.00 -0.94 -5.46
N LEU A 118 14.73 -1.01 -5.88
CA LEU A 118 14.08 0.04 -6.64
C LEU A 118 13.69 1.20 -5.70
N PHE A 119 13.53 2.41 -6.24
CA PHE A 119 12.81 3.49 -5.56
C PHE A 119 11.33 3.39 -5.89
N GLY A 120 10.47 3.09 -4.92
CA GLY A 120 9.06 2.78 -5.16
C GLY A 120 8.30 2.44 -3.86
N THR A 121 7.07 1.94 -3.97
CA THR A 121 6.28 1.57 -2.77
C THR A 121 6.93 0.49 -1.90
N ALA A 122 7.88 -0.28 -2.45
CA ALA A 122 8.58 -1.36 -1.78
C ALA A 122 9.90 -0.98 -1.08
N THR A 123 10.44 0.22 -1.33
CA THR A 123 11.69 0.68 -0.72
C THR A 123 11.51 0.86 0.78
N MET A 124 12.54 0.49 1.54
CA MET A 124 12.54 0.63 2.99
C MET A 124 13.20 1.96 3.40
N VAL A 125 12.48 2.79 4.16
CA VAL A 125 12.94 4.04 4.78
C VAL A 125 12.65 3.95 6.27
N ASP A 126 13.66 4.18 7.12
CA ASP A 126 13.56 4.08 8.58
C ASP A 126 12.84 2.81 9.10
N GLY A 127 13.12 1.67 8.47
CA GLY A 127 12.55 0.36 8.83
C GLY A 127 11.09 0.13 8.39
N HIS A 128 10.47 1.11 7.71
CA HIS A 128 9.11 1.03 7.18
C HIS A 128 9.15 1.15 5.65
N ARG A 129 8.03 0.86 4.96
CA ARG A 129 7.95 1.05 3.51
C ARG A 129 7.64 2.51 3.20
N ALA A 130 8.28 3.03 2.17
CA ALA A 130 8.11 4.42 1.73
C ALA A 130 6.67 4.77 1.33
N GLY A 131 5.91 3.81 0.82
CA GLY A 131 4.54 3.99 0.33
C GLY A 131 4.46 4.52 -1.10
N ASP A 132 5.41 5.36 -1.52
CA ASP A 132 5.60 5.83 -2.89
C ASP A 132 7.09 6.04 -3.23
N GLY A 133 7.44 6.09 -4.52
CA GLY A 133 8.83 6.22 -4.97
C GLY A 133 9.47 7.58 -4.66
N TYR A 134 8.68 8.66 -4.57
CA TYR A 134 9.18 9.97 -4.15
C TYR A 134 9.37 10.04 -2.63
N ALA A 135 8.63 9.27 -1.84
CA ALA A 135 8.89 9.05 -0.43
C ALA A 135 10.17 8.26 -0.21
N ALA A 136 10.45 7.27 -1.08
CA ALA A 136 11.71 6.54 -1.06
C ALA A 136 12.88 7.49 -1.36
N MET A 137 12.75 8.34 -2.37
CA MET A 137 13.76 9.34 -2.74
C MET A 137 13.96 10.41 -1.64
N ARG A 138 12.87 10.88 -1.00
CA ARG A 138 12.94 11.79 0.17
C ARG A 138 13.68 11.20 1.36
N GLY A 139 13.80 9.87 1.47
CA GLY A 139 14.65 9.21 2.46
C GLY A 139 16.15 9.40 2.23
N GLU A 140 16.57 9.74 1.00
CA GLU A 140 17.97 9.99 0.63
C GLU A 140 18.32 11.49 0.55
N ASP A 141 17.32 12.38 0.62
CA ASP A 141 17.48 13.84 0.64
C ASP A 141 18.01 14.26 2.03
N SER A 142 19.31 14.12 2.18
CA SER A 142 20.04 14.32 3.43
C SER A 142 20.17 15.78 3.85
N ASN A 143 19.95 16.71 2.92
CA ASN A 143 20.05 18.15 3.15
C ASN A 143 18.66 18.84 3.28
N HIS A 144 17.60 18.13 2.87
CA HIS A 144 16.19 18.52 2.90
C HIS A 144 15.84 19.73 2.01
N ASP A 145 16.50 19.90 0.86
CA ASP A 145 16.16 20.93 -0.14
C ASP A 145 15.10 20.49 -1.17
N GLY A 146 14.61 19.25 -1.07
CA GLY A 146 13.58 18.68 -1.94
C GLY A 146 14.13 18.20 -3.27
N LYS A 147 15.42 17.87 -3.34
CA LYS A 147 16.11 17.32 -4.50
C LYS A 147 17.06 16.21 -4.07
N LEU A 148 17.45 15.37 -5.02
CA LEU A 148 18.65 14.56 -4.89
C LEU A 148 19.73 15.13 -5.81
N THR A 149 20.85 15.54 -5.24
CA THR A 149 21.99 16.10 -5.95
C THR A 149 23.31 15.57 -5.37
N ALA A 150 24.45 15.92 -5.96
CA ALA A 150 25.76 15.58 -5.39
C ALA A 150 26.06 16.23 -4.01
N ALA A 151 25.15 17.03 -3.45
CA ALA A 151 25.20 17.46 -2.05
C ALA A 151 24.73 16.36 -1.07
N ASP A 152 24.03 15.34 -1.56
CA ASP A 152 23.40 14.32 -0.73
C ASP A 152 24.27 13.10 -0.46
N ALA A 153 24.20 12.59 0.77
CA ALA A 153 25.13 11.60 1.31
C ALA A 153 25.29 10.36 0.42
N HIS A 154 24.19 9.82 -0.09
CA HIS A 154 24.17 8.60 -0.90
C HIS A 154 23.97 8.86 -2.41
N PHE A 155 24.06 10.10 -2.90
CA PHE A 155 23.78 10.42 -4.32
C PHE A 155 24.64 9.60 -5.31
N ASN A 156 25.88 9.29 -4.93
CA ASN A 156 26.80 8.51 -5.76
C ASN A 156 26.52 7.00 -5.75
N GLU A 157 25.62 6.52 -4.88
CA GLU A 157 25.20 5.13 -4.78
C GLU A 157 23.96 4.84 -5.64
N LEU A 158 23.21 5.88 -6.01
CA LEU A 158 22.11 5.81 -6.96
C LEU A 158 22.62 5.43 -8.36
N LYS A 159 21.87 4.55 -9.01
CA LYS A 159 22.09 4.08 -10.37
C LYS A 159 20.79 4.14 -11.16
N VAL A 160 20.91 4.02 -12.47
CA VAL A 160 19.80 3.71 -13.37
C VAL A 160 20.04 2.32 -13.94
N TRP A 161 19.02 1.46 -13.88
CA TRP A 161 19.03 0.16 -14.55
C TRP A 161 18.28 0.26 -15.88
N VAL A 162 19.01 0.05 -16.97
CA VAL A 162 18.50 0.02 -18.35
C VAL A 162 18.42 -1.43 -18.81
N ASP A 163 17.27 -2.06 -18.60
CA ASP A 163 16.97 -3.41 -19.06
C ASP A 163 16.64 -3.40 -20.57
N ALA A 164 17.69 -3.27 -21.36
CA ALA A 164 17.62 -3.10 -22.81
C ALA A 164 17.11 -4.36 -23.55
N ASN A 165 17.09 -5.52 -22.90
CA ASN A 165 16.61 -6.78 -23.46
C ASN A 165 15.19 -7.15 -22.93
N SER A 166 14.77 -6.55 -21.82
CA SER A 166 13.51 -6.75 -21.10
C SER A 166 13.32 -8.17 -20.57
N ASP A 167 14.35 -8.71 -19.90
CA ASP A 167 14.30 -10.01 -19.20
C ASP A 167 14.17 -9.91 -17.67
N GLY A 168 14.28 -8.71 -17.10
CA GLY A 168 14.12 -8.48 -15.66
C GLY A 168 15.31 -8.96 -14.81
N ILE A 169 16.45 -9.27 -15.42
CA ILE A 169 17.65 -9.74 -14.73
C ILE A 169 18.74 -8.69 -14.87
N THR A 170 19.29 -8.18 -13.77
CA THR A 170 20.45 -7.26 -13.85
C THR A 170 21.67 -7.93 -14.51
N GLN A 171 22.13 -7.40 -15.64
CA GLN A 171 23.30 -7.88 -16.38
C GLN A 171 24.46 -6.87 -16.40
N SER A 172 25.64 -7.36 -16.82
CA SER A 172 26.84 -6.53 -16.94
C SER A 172 26.69 -5.52 -18.07
N GLY A 173 26.68 -4.23 -17.71
CA GLY A 173 26.53 -3.12 -18.66
C GLY A 173 25.18 -2.41 -18.61
N GLU A 174 24.21 -2.92 -17.83
CA GLU A 174 22.87 -2.33 -17.70
C GLU A 174 22.72 -1.38 -16.51
N LEU A 175 23.61 -1.48 -15.51
CA LEU A 175 23.64 -0.54 -14.38
C LEU A 175 24.57 0.64 -14.71
N HIS A 176 23.98 1.82 -14.81
CA HIS A 176 24.66 3.09 -15.08
C HIS A 176 24.65 3.96 -13.82
N SER A 177 25.76 4.65 -13.51
CA SER A 177 25.73 5.69 -12.46
C SER A 177 25.06 6.95 -13.01
N LEU A 178 24.40 7.73 -12.13
CA LEU A 178 23.79 9.02 -12.50
C LEU A 178 24.79 9.91 -13.28
N ALA A 179 26.02 10.02 -12.79
CA ALA A 179 27.09 10.77 -13.44
C ALA A 179 27.48 10.25 -14.84
N SER A 180 27.37 8.94 -15.11
CA SER A 180 27.66 8.38 -16.44
C SER A 180 26.58 8.70 -17.47
N LEU A 181 25.35 8.94 -17.03
CA LEU A 181 24.23 9.46 -17.82
C LEU A 181 24.17 11.01 -17.80
N GLY A 182 25.11 11.66 -17.12
CA GLY A 182 25.15 13.12 -16.99
C GLY A 182 24.07 13.69 -16.07
N ILE A 183 23.34 12.86 -15.32
CA ILE A 183 22.27 13.27 -14.39
C ILE A 183 22.90 13.97 -13.17
N ILE A 184 22.38 15.15 -12.80
CA ILE A 184 22.92 16.00 -11.73
C ILE A 184 21.91 16.40 -10.64
N GLU A 185 20.61 16.32 -10.93
CA GLU A 185 19.52 16.72 -10.03
C GLU A 185 18.28 15.89 -10.34
N LEU A 186 17.70 15.23 -9.34
CA LEU A 186 16.36 14.62 -9.39
C LEU A 186 15.41 15.49 -8.54
N ASP A 187 14.31 15.99 -9.09
CA ASP A 187 13.37 16.85 -8.36
C ASP A 187 12.30 16.03 -7.60
N LEU A 188 12.19 16.22 -6.29
CA LEU A 188 11.28 15.44 -5.43
C LEU A 188 9.85 16.01 -5.36
N HIS A 189 9.59 17.14 -6.02
CA HIS A 189 8.30 17.84 -6.00
C HIS A 189 7.28 17.23 -6.97
N ALA A 190 7.01 15.94 -6.82
CA ALA A 190 6.08 15.20 -7.67
C ALA A 190 4.66 15.79 -7.72
N GLN A 191 4.08 15.76 -8.91
CA GLN A 191 2.69 16.07 -9.18
C GLN A 191 1.92 14.79 -9.50
N HIS A 192 0.61 14.75 -9.26
CA HIS A 192 -0.20 13.58 -9.60
C HIS A 192 -0.28 13.38 -11.13
N GLY A 193 0.15 12.20 -11.58
CA GLY A 193 -0.03 11.72 -12.95
C GLY A 193 -1.33 10.92 -13.10
N SER A 194 -1.82 10.86 -14.33
CA SER A 194 -2.98 10.01 -14.72
C SER A 194 -2.77 9.29 -16.05
N THR A 195 -1.59 9.45 -16.66
CA THR A 195 -1.23 8.82 -17.93
C THR A 195 -1.17 7.31 -17.73
N ARG A 196 -1.90 6.58 -18.57
CA ARG A 196 -1.74 5.13 -18.70
C ARG A 196 -1.01 4.82 -19.99
N ASP A 197 0.19 4.29 -19.85
CA ASP A 197 0.90 3.68 -20.97
C ASP A 197 0.86 2.16 -20.82
N ASN A 198 0.55 1.45 -21.91
CA ASN A 198 0.50 -0.02 -21.98
C ASN A 198 -0.29 -0.76 -20.85
N GLY A 199 -1.17 -0.05 -20.13
CA GLY A 199 -1.94 -0.56 -18.98
C GLY A 199 -1.37 -0.15 -17.61
N ASN A 200 -0.09 0.18 -17.55
CA ASN A 200 0.61 0.73 -16.39
C ASN A 200 0.14 2.17 -16.11
N LEU A 201 0.30 2.66 -14.88
CA LEU A 201 -0.09 4.02 -14.49
C LEU A 201 1.14 4.82 -14.06
N LEU A 202 1.44 5.91 -14.76
CA LEU A 202 2.38 6.95 -14.33
C LEU A 202 1.60 7.84 -13.34
N GLY A 203 1.67 7.52 -12.04
CA GLY A 203 0.76 8.07 -11.02
C GLY A 203 1.32 9.25 -10.23
N LEU A 204 2.65 9.39 -10.18
CA LEU A 204 3.35 10.58 -9.68
C LEU A 204 4.43 10.92 -10.72
N VAL A 205 4.53 12.19 -11.11
CA VAL A 205 5.43 12.66 -12.16
C VAL A 205 6.21 13.89 -11.70
N SER A 206 7.48 13.96 -12.10
CA SER A 206 8.40 15.05 -11.84
C SER A 206 9.46 15.06 -12.94
N ASP A 207 10.51 15.85 -12.76
CA ASP A 207 11.58 16.01 -13.73
C ASP A 207 12.97 15.75 -13.09
N TYR A 208 13.93 15.38 -13.92
CA TYR A 208 15.35 15.40 -13.59
C TYR A 208 16.14 16.28 -14.56
N LYS A 209 17.35 16.70 -14.17
CA LYS A 209 18.22 17.54 -14.99
C LYS A 209 19.56 16.87 -15.28
N THR A 210 20.05 17.11 -16.48
CA THR A 210 21.36 16.68 -16.95
C THR A 210 22.36 17.83 -17.03
N SER A 211 23.65 17.50 -16.99
CA SER A 211 24.78 18.45 -16.94
C SER A 211 24.94 19.33 -18.19
N ASP A 212 24.27 18.98 -19.30
CA ASP A 212 24.18 19.79 -20.51
C ASP A 212 23.03 20.83 -20.48
N GLY A 213 22.22 20.82 -19.41
CA GLY A 213 21.15 21.77 -19.15
C GLY A 213 19.76 21.33 -19.64
N HIS A 214 19.60 20.10 -20.13
CA HIS A 214 18.29 19.55 -20.45
C HIS A 214 17.52 19.11 -19.18
N THR A 215 16.20 19.08 -19.33
CA THR A 215 15.25 18.57 -18.34
C THR A 215 14.51 17.39 -18.98
N HIS A 216 14.37 16.31 -18.24
CA HIS A 216 13.80 15.03 -18.68
C HIS A 216 12.74 14.55 -17.70
N ALA A 217 11.75 13.80 -18.19
CA ALA A 217 10.67 13.30 -17.35
C ALA A 217 11.12 12.14 -16.43
N MET A 218 10.50 12.04 -15.26
CA MET A 218 10.51 10.81 -14.46
C MET A 218 9.17 10.58 -13.78
N ALA A 219 8.82 9.32 -13.54
CA ALA A 219 7.52 8.93 -13.01
C ALA A 219 7.63 7.77 -12.02
N ASP A 220 6.82 7.80 -10.97
CA ASP A 220 6.51 6.61 -10.16
C ASP A 220 5.44 5.81 -10.92
N VAL A 221 5.78 4.59 -11.34
CA VAL A 221 5.00 3.80 -12.29
C VAL A 221 4.41 2.57 -11.62
N TRP A 222 3.10 2.59 -11.41
CA TRP A 222 2.36 1.40 -11.00
C TRP A 222 2.21 0.45 -12.19
N PHE A 223 3.07 -0.56 -12.22
CA PHE A 223 3.03 -1.60 -13.25
C PHE A 223 1.76 -2.46 -13.09
N ALA A 224 1.08 -2.71 -14.20
CA ALA A 224 -0.03 -3.64 -14.24
C ALA A 224 0.49 -5.07 -14.06
N GLN A 225 -0.20 -5.90 -13.27
CA GLN A 225 0.10 -7.34 -13.20
C GLN A 225 -0.72 -8.09 -14.26
N GLN A 226 -0.11 -9.06 -14.96
CA GLN A 226 -0.88 -9.95 -15.81
C GLN A 226 -1.73 -10.86 -14.93
N ARG A 227 -3.04 -10.78 -15.11
CA ARG A 227 -3.98 -11.77 -14.57
C ARG A 227 -4.12 -12.87 -15.60
N ASP A 228 -3.96 -14.12 -15.19
CA ASP A 228 -4.39 -15.24 -16.01
C ASP A 228 -5.91 -15.11 -16.24
N HIS A 229 -6.31 -15.00 -17.50
CA HIS A 229 -7.72 -15.04 -17.87
C HIS A 229 -8.27 -16.44 -17.61
N ILE A 230 -8.90 -16.63 -16.44
CA ILE A 230 -9.81 -17.76 -16.23
C ILE A 230 -11.03 -17.51 -17.11
N ASP A 231 -10.98 -18.02 -18.33
CA ASP A 231 -12.12 -18.02 -19.24
C ASP A 231 -13.22 -18.93 -18.65
N PRO A 232 -14.40 -18.40 -18.25
CA PRO A 232 -15.46 -19.23 -17.66
C PRO A 232 -16.07 -20.23 -18.67
N ALA A 233 -15.70 -20.13 -19.95
CA ALA A 233 -16.13 -21.02 -21.02
C ALA A 233 -15.27 -22.30 -21.17
N SER A 234 -14.10 -22.38 -20.54
CA SER A 234 -13.12 -23.47 -20.76
C SER A 234 -13.41 -24.76 -19.98
N THR A 235 -14.61 -24.92 -19.41
CA THR A 235 -15.07 -26.14 -18.71
C THR A 235 -16.01 -27.01 -19.56
N THR A 236 -15.60 -27.35 -20.78
CA THR A 236 -16.31 -28.35 -21.62
C THR A 236 -15.44 -29.58 -21.88
N GLY A 237 -15.35 -30.47 -20.88
CA GLY A 237 -14.37 -31.56 -20.84
C GLY A 237 -14.83 -32.88 -20.19
N GLY A 238 -16.07 -33.31 -20.41
CA GLY A 238 -16.46 -34.73 -20.35
C GLY A 238 -16.70 -35.40 -18.99
N ALA A 239 -17.99 -35.55 -18.62
CA ALA A 239 -18.61 -36.80 -18.12
C ALA A 239 -20.07 -36.50 -17.76
N GLY A 240 -21.03 -37.04 -18.53
CA GLY A 240 -22.45 -36.70 -18.34
C GLY A 240 -23.13 -37.47 -17.21
N HIS A 241 -24.07 -36.81 -16.53
CA HIS A 241 -25.26 -37.43 -15.92
C HIS A 241 -26.45 -36.44 -16.06
N THR A 242 -27.66 -36.97 -16.26
CA THR A 242 -28.88 -36.20 -16.56
C THR A 242 -29.50 -35.54 -15.32
N PRO A 243 -30.27 -34.44 -15.48
CA PRO A 243 -30.76 -33.63 -14.37
C PRO A 243 -32.09 -34.12 -13.76
N SER A 244 -32.33 -33.71 -12.51
CA SER A 244 -33.67 -33.57 -11.91
C SER A 244 -33.79 -32.17 -11.27
N PRO A 245 -34.99 -31.54 -11.25
CA PRO A 245 -35.17 -30.12 -10.91
C PRO A 245 -35.62 -29.89 -9.44
N GLU A 246 -36.06 -28.64 -9.15
CA GLU A 246 -36.78 -28.19 -7.94
C GLU A 246 -35.85 -27.81 -6.76
N MET A 247 -35.95 -26.65 -6.07
CA MET A 247 -36.96 -25.59 -6.01
C MET A 247 -36.35 -24.22 -5.60
N ALA A 248 -37.06 -23.10 -5.82
CA ALA A 248 -36.77 -21.74 -5.31
C ALA A 248 -38.10 -21.12 -4.75
N PRO A 249 -38.23 -19.86 -4.27
CA PRO A 249 -37.27 -18.73 -4.09
C PRO A 249 -37.45 -17.93 -2.74
N GLN A 250 -37.12 -16.61 -2.73
CA GLN A 250 -37.45 -15.51 -1.76
C GLN A 250 -36.38 -15.24 -0.65
N HIS A 251 -36.01 -14.01 -0.20
CA HIS A 251 -36.37 -12.57 -0.43
C HIS A 251 -35.12 -11.67 -0.08
N GLY A 252 -35.03 -10.32 -0.10
CA GLY A 252 -36.05 -9.28 -0.37
C GLY A 252 -35.73 -7.75 -0.24
N LEU A 253 -34.48 -7.24 -0.16
CA LEU A 253 -34.07 -5.78 -0.06
C LEU A 253 -34.44 -5.02 1.26
N PRO A 254 -33.89 -3.80 1.58
CA PRO A 254 -32.81 -3.00 0.95
C PRO A 254 -31.66 -2.59 1.92
N ALA A 255 -30.64 -1.90 1.40
CA ALA A 255 -29.51 -1.33 2.17
C ALA A 255 -29.79 0.08 2.73
N GLN A 256 -29.13 0.42 3.84
CA GLN A 256 -28.82 1.78 4.28
C GLN A 256 -27.33 1.84 4.60
N GLY A 257 -26.61 2.79 3.99
CA GLY A 257 -25.15 2.88 4.14
C GLY A 257 -24.75 3.45 5.50
N VAL A 258 -23.84 2.76 6.18
CA VAL A 258 -23.07 3.27 7.33
C VAL A 258 -21.60 3.29 6.94
N SER A 259 -20.89 4.39 7.23
CA SER A 259 -19.45 4.46 6.96
C SER A 259 -18.68 3.62 7.98
N ALA A 260 -17.54 3.06 7.58
CA ALA A 260 -16.64 2.34 8.49
C ALA A 260 -16.19 3.21 9.68
N SER A 261 -16.12 4.54 9.51
CA SER A 261 -15.80 5.49 10.59
C SER A 261 -16.84 5.46 11.73
N ASP A 262 -18.13 5.27 11.42
CA ASP A 262 -19.20 5.18 12.43
C ASP A 262 -19.18 3.81 13.14
N LEU A 263 -18.79 2.74 12.44
CA LEU A 263 -18.68 1.39 12.99
C LEU A 263 -17.44 1.21 13.89
N LEU A 264 -16.32 1.85 13.57
CA LEU A 264 -15.07 1.79 14.34
C LEU A 264 -15.14 2.60 15.63
N SER A 265 -15.84 3.74 15.61
CA SER A 265 -16.02 4.62 16.79
C SER A 265 -16.82 3.97 17.92
N HIS A 266 -17.55 2.89 17.66
CA HIS A 266 -18.37 2.17 18.64
C HIS A 266 -17.79 0.82 19.11
N ARG A 267 -16.55 0.47 18.72
CA ARG A 267 -15.91 -0.80 19.13
C ARG A 267 -14.55 -0.65 19.83
N ALA A 268 -14.03 0.56 19.97
CA ALA A 268 -12.80 0.80 20.73
C ALA A 268 -12.98 0.52 22.24
N ASP A 269 -14.19 0.70 22.78
CA ASP A 269 -14.47 0.54 24.22
C ASP A 269 -14.65 -0.93 24.68
N ASP A 270 -15.06 -1.83 23.78
CA ASP A 270 -15.47 -3.21 24.13
C ASP A 270 -14.31 -4.23 24.22
N LEU A 271 -13.05 -3.80 23.99
CA LEU A 271 -11.87 -4.68 24.04
C LEU A 271 -11.00 -4.53 25.30
N VAL A 272 -11.42 -3.73 26.28
CA VAL A 272 -10.65 -3.47 27.53
C VAL A 272 -11.43 -3.77 28.82
N ALA A 273 -12.16 -4.89 28.87
CA ALA A 273 -12.49 -5.59 30.11
C ALA A 273 -12.97 -7.03 29.84
N GLY A 274 -12.42 -8.02 30.54
CA GLY A 274 -12.93 -9.41 30.47
C GLY A 274 -14.07 -9.66 31.45
N GLY A 275 -15.04 -10.51 31.10
CA GLY A 275 -16.06 -10.98 32.05
C GLY A 275 -17.46 -11.23 31.46
N THR A 276 -17.66 -12.44 30.93
CA THR A 276 -18.96 -13.06 30.56
C THR A 276 -20.00 -13.11 31.71
N PRO A 277 -21.26 -13.55 31.48
CA PRO A 277 -22.19 -13.24 30.38
C PRO A 277 -23.66 -13.04 30.86
N LEU A 278 -24.46 -12.17 30.23
CA LEU A 278 -25.92 -12.12 30.42
C LEU A 278 -26.59 -11.58 29.15
N ALA A 279 -27.84 -11.87 28.80
CA ALA A 279 -28.81 -12.94 29.06
C ALA A 279 -30.12 -12.46 28.39
N ASP A 280 -30.92 -13.39 27.93
CA ASP A 280 -32.23 -13.19 27.30
C ASP A 280 -33.17 -12.26 28.11
N VAL A 281 -33.92 -11.37 27.44
CA VAL A 281 -34.95 -10.51 28.06
C VAL A 281 -36.27 -10.61 27.30
N SER A 282 -36.92 -11.76 27.47
CA SER A 282 -38.38 -11.87 27.28
C SER A 282 -39.11 -11.18 28.43
N ALA A 283 -40.24 -10.53 28.15
CA ALA A 283 -40.93 -9.65 29.10
C ALA A 283 -42.01 -10.34 29.96
N MET A 284 -42.25 -9.76 31.16
CA MET A 284 -43.41 -9.92 32.09
C MET A 284 -43.43 -11.17 33.02
N PRO A 285 -44.00 -11.07 34.25
CA PRO A 285 -44.18 -9.91 35.14
C PRO A 285 -43.66 -10.14 36.59
N ALA A 286 -43.85 -9.16 37.48
CA ALA A 286 -43.15 -9.02 38.76
C ALA A 286 -43.75 -9.77 39.98
N VAL A 287 -42.87 -10.08 40.96
CA VAL A 287 -43.20 -10.32 42.39
C VAL A 287 -42.08 -9.69 43.27
N LEU A 288 -42.48 -8.92 44.29
CA LEU A 288 -41.64 -8.32 45.37
C LEU A 288 -41.52 -9.32 46.57
N PRO A 289 -40.62 -9.18 47.58
CA PRO A 289 -40.04 -7.93 48.13
C PRO A 289 -38.59 -7.97 48.69
N GLY A 290 -38.11 -6.87 49.27
CA GLY A 290 -36.98 -6.87 50.23
C GLY A 290 -36.17 -5.56 50.28
N GLU A 291 -36.36 -4.74 51.31
CA GLU A 291 -35.55 -3.52 51.58
C GLU A 291 -34.14 -3.85 52.11
N LEU A 292 -33.14 -2.97 51.89
CA LEU A 292 -32.60 -2.09 52.96
C LEU A 292 -31.35 -1.24 52.58
N HIS A 293 -31.45 0.06 52.89
CA HIS A 293 -30.43 0.98 53.42
C HIS A 293 -29.11 1.34 52.68
N LEU A 294 -29.15 2.52 52.05
CA LEU A 294 -28.37 3.73 52.40
C LEU A 294 -26.94 3.61 53.00
N ALA A 295 -25.97 4.24 52.30
CA ALA A 295 -24.93 5.07 52.92
C ALA A 295 -24.45 6.18 51.95
N GLN A 296 -24.51 7.44 52.37
CA GLN A 296 -23.91 8.62 51.71
C GLN A 296 -22.43 8.81 52.13
N VAL A 297 -21.81 9.87 51.57
CA VAL A 297 -20.70 10.73 52.09
C VAL A 297 -19.51 10.77 51.11
N ASP A 298 -18.91 11.90 50.73
CA ASP A 298 -19.27 13.33 50.73
C ASP A 298 -18.28 14.07 49.78
N HIS A 299 -18.67 15.21 49.19
CA HIS A 299 -17.88 15.95 48.19
C HIS A 299 -17.41 17.33 48.69
N THR A 300 -16.25 17.40 49.35
CA THR A 300 -15.36 18.58 49.39
C THR A 300 -13.91 18.07 49.46
N GLN A 301 -12.87 18.65 48.85
CA GLN A 301 -12.55 20.06 48.56
C GLN A 301 -11.79 20.20 47.22
N LEU A 302 -12.03 21.28 46.47
CA LEU A 302 -11.11 21.81 45.45
C LEU A 302 -10.29 22.96 46.05
N THR A 303 -9.06 23.17 45.59
CA THR A 303 -8.54 24.50 45.16
C THR A 303 -7.21 24.34 44.41
N ASP A 304 -7.08 24.97 43.23
CA ASP A 304 -5.83 25.13 42.49
C ASP A 304 -4.90 26.21 43.11
N ASP A 305 -3.59 26.14 42.82
CA ASP A 305 -2.63 27.24 43.04
C ASP A 305 -1.99 27.68 41.69
N PRO A 306 -2.27 28.90 41.22
CA PRO A 306 -1.82 29.38 39.91
C PRO A 306 -0.43 30.06 39.89
N ASN A 307 0.43 29.88 40.90
CA ASN A 307 1.76 30.54 40.94
C ASN A 307 2.95 29.60 41.20
N LYS A 308 3.60 29.12 40.12
CA LYS A 308 5.03 28.69 40.12
C LYS A 308 5.64 28.58 38.71
N HIS A 309 6.16 29.70 38.20
CA HIS A 309 7.45 29.68 37.48
C HIS A 309 8.58 29.59 38.54
N THR A 310 9.82 29.14 38.33
CA THR A 310 10.82 29.24 37.24
C THR A 310 11.94 28.19 37.54
N PRO A 311 13.08 28.09 36.81
CA PRO A 311 13.29 27.98 35.35
C PRO A 311 14.29 26.83 34.99
N LEU A 312 14.76 26.82 33.73
CA LEU A 312 15.80 25.93 33.17
C LEU A 312 17.18 26.03 33.84
N ILE A 313 17.85 24.88 34.00
CA ILE A 313 19.25 24.61 33.58
C ILE A 313 19.26 23.23 32.92
#